data_AF-A0A497RES2-F1
#
_entry.id   AF-A0A497RES2-F1
#
_cell.length_a   1.000
_cell.length_b   1.000
_cell.length_c   1.000
_cell.angle_alpha   90.00
_cell.angle_beta   90.00
_cell.angle_gamma   90.00
#
_symmetry.space_group_name_H-M   'P 1'
#
loop_
_entity.id
_entity.type
_entity.pdbx_description
1 polymer ?
#
loop_
_entity_poly.entity_id
_entity_poly.type
_entity_poly.pdbx_seq_one_letter_code
_entity_poly.pdbx_strand_id
1 'polypeptide(L)'
;EYLVPLRSYEYLRLRWSGFVEERFGKFYIKKINGRCPFQINKLCILQGELKPIACKLYPFVIRRKGDERAEFEYGGEVFYVYVDTFCKNVVLGRPSDSLRRMVVEAIQVYLGVRRDVESITCRNVFNVGKRNNL
;
A
#
# COMPACT_ATOMS: atom_id res chain seq x y z
N GLU A 1 1.49 -17.35 6.45
CA GLU A 1 0.57 -16.58 5.58
C GLU A 1 0.74 -15.09 5.85
N TYR A 2 0.88 -14.25 4.82
CA TYR A 2 0.95 -12.78 5.03
C TYR A 2 -0.41 -12.26 5.51
N LEU A 3 -0.43 -11.61 6.67
CA LEU A 3 -1.61 -10.91 7.19
C LEU A 3 -1.49 -9.43 6.85
N VAL A 4 -2.59 -8.79 6.42
CA VAL A 4 -2.60 -7.35 6.17
C VAL A 4 -2.80 -6.63 7.51
N PRO A 5 -1.79 -5.94 8.04
CA PRO A 5 -1.94 -5.20 9.29
C PRO A 5 -2.83 -3.98 9.06
N LEU A 6 -3.66 -3.68 10.06
CA LEU A 6 -4.50 -2.50 10.12
C LEU A 6 -4.06 -1.62 11.29
N ARG A 7 -4.09 -0.30 11.08
CA ARG A 7 -4.06 0.67 12.18
C ARG A 7 -5.40 0.62 12.92
N SER A 8 -5.42 1.05 14.18
CA SER A 8 -6.63 1.01 15.01
C SER A 8 -7.83 1.72 14.35
N TYR A 9 -7.60 2.87 13.70
CA TYR A 9 -8.67 3.59 13.00
C TYR A 9 -9.15 2.85 11.73
N GLU A 10 -8.28 2.12 11.04
CA GLU A 10 -8.63 1.33 9.84
C GLU A 10 -9.47 0.12 10.23
N TYR A 11 -9.11 -0.53 11.34
CA TYR A 11 -9.92 -1.59 11.96
C TYR A 11 -11.33 -1.07 12.28
N LEU A 12 -11.46 0.05 12.97
CA LEU A 12 -12.77 0.62 13.32
C LEU A 12 -13.60 0.96 12.07
N ARG A 13 -12.98 1.54 11.03
CA ARG A 13 -13.64 1.86 9.75
C ARG A 13 -14.12 0.62 9.00
N LEU A 14 -13.47 -0.52 9.16
CA LEU A 14 -13.80 -1.77 8.47
C LEU A 14 -14.55 -2.78 9.35
N ARG A 15 -14.73 -2.51 10.65
CA ARG A 15 -15.34 -3.43 11.61
C ARG A 15 -16.73 -3.91 11.20
N TRP A 16 -17.54 -3.01 10.64
CA TRP A 16 -18.90 -3.32 10.16
C TRP A 16 -18.94 -4.37 9.04
N SER A 17 -17.82 -4.59 8.32
CA SER A 17 -17.74 -5.60 7.26
C SER A 17 -17.70 -7.04 7.78
N GLY A 18 -17.36 -7.26 9.06
CA GLY A 18 -17.10 -8.59 9.62
C GLY A 18 -15.82 -9.27 9.11
N PHE A 19 -15.03 -8.59 8.28
CA PHE A 19 -13.82 -9.13 7.65
C PHE A 19 -12.51 -8.64 8.27
N VAL A 20 -12.57 -8.14 9.50
CA VAL A 20 -11.41 -7.73 10.27
C VAL A 20 -11.38 -8.45 11.60
N GLU A 21 -10.19 -8.66 12.13
CA GLU A 21 -9.98 -9.41 13.36
C GLU A 21 -8.88 -8.77 14.22
N GLU A 22 -8.97 -9.01 15.52
CA GLU A 22 -7.92 -8.70 16.48
C GLU A 22 -7.19 -10.00 16.85
N ARG A 23 -5.86 -9.98 16.80
CA ARG A 23 -5.01 -11.09 17.22
C ARG A 23 -3.81 -10.54 17.98
N PHE A 24 -3.61 -10.99 19.21
CA PHE A 24 -2.49 -10.59 20.07
C PHE A 24 -2.33 -9.05 20.18
N GLY A 25 -3.44 -8.32 20.37
CA GLY A 25 -3.45 -6.87 20.49
C GLY A 25 -3.13 -6.10 19.19
N LYS A 26 -3.19 -6.77 18.04
CA LYS A 26 -3.00 -6.17 16.71
C LYS A 26 -4.20 -6.46 15.82
N PHE A 27 -4.43 -5.57 14.86
CA PHE A 27 -5.58 -5.65 13.97
C PHE A 27 -5.19 -6.09 12.56
N TYR A 28 -6.02 -6.93 11.95
CA TYR A 28 -5.75 -7.50 10.63
C TYR A 28 -7.02 -7.61 9.79
N ILE A 29 -6.86 -7.69 8.47
CA ILE A 29 -7.91 -8.22 7.58
C ILE A 29 -7.92 -9.74 7.72
N LYS A 30 -9.08 -10.29 8.05
CA LYS A 30 -9.33 -11.73 8.10
C LYS A 30 -9.41 -12.26 6.67
N LYS A 31 -8.57 -13.25 6.35
CA LYS A 31 -8.61 -13.91 5.04
C LYS A 31 -9.66 -15.02 5.01
N ILE A 32 -10.28 -15.22 3.84
CA ILE A 32 -11.23 -16.30 3.58
C ILE A 32 -10.62 -17.19 2.50
N ASN A 33 -10.41 -18.47 2.79
CA ASN A 33 -9.76 -19.43 1.89
C ASN A 33 -8.41 -18.90 1.35
N GLY A 34 -7.61 -18.27 2.21
CA GLY A 34 -6.30 -17.69 1.88
C GLY A 34 -6.34 -16.39 1.06
N ARG A 35 -7.53 -15.86 0.74
CA ARG A 35 -7.72 -14.66 -0.08
C ARG A 35 -8.23 -13.48 0.75
N CYS A 36 -7.89 -12.28 0.29
CA CYS A 36 -8.45 -11.05 0.84
C CYS A 36 -9.94 -10.96 0.46
N PRO A 37 -10.87 -10.80 1.42
CA PRO A 37 -12.31 -10.73 1.14
C PRO A 37 -12.71 -9.48 0.35
N PHE A 38 -11.88 -8.44 0.38
CA PHE A 38 -12.06 -7.21 -0.39
C PHE A 38 -11.46 -7.28 -1.80
N GLN A 39 -10.95 -8.44 -2.22
CA GLN A 39 -10.38 -8.62 -3.55
C GLN A 39 -11.38 -9.36 -4.44
N ILE A 40 -11.80 -8.69 -5.51
CA ILE A 40 -12.60 -9.28 -6.59
C ILE A 40 -11.69 -9.40 -7.81
N ASN A 41 -11.40 -10.63 -8.24
CA ASN A 41 -10.41 -10.93 -9.28
C ASN A 41 -9.03 -10.32 -8.95
N LYS A 42 -8.57 -9.36 -9.75
CA LYS A 42 -7.30 -8.63 -9.57
C LYS A 42 -7.50 -7.24 -8.95
N LEU A 43 -8.72 -6.88 -8.56
CA LEU A 43 -9.08 -5.54 -8.10
C LEU A 43 -9.44 -5.55 -6.61
N CYS A 44 -9.01 -4.50 -5.91
CA CYS A 44 -9.42 -4.24 -4.53
C CYS A 44 -10.67 -3.36 -4.55
N ILE A 45 -11.72 -3.74 -3.83
CA ILE A 45 -12.93 -2.90 -3.72
C ILE A 45 -12.78 -1.78 -2.69
N LEU A 46 -11.81 -1.90 -1.77
CA LEU A 46 -11.44 -0.79 -0.88
C LEU A 46 -10.57 0.20 -1.67
N GLN A 47 -11.06 1.43 -1.78
CA GLN A 47 -10.37 2.53 -2.46
C GLN A 47 -10.39 3.79 -1.58
N GLY A 48 -9.54 4.76 -1.92
CA GLY A 48 -9.42 6.01 -1.20
C GLY A 48 -9.16 5.81 0.30
N GLU A 49 -9.97 6.45 1.14
CA GLU A 49 -9.87 6.46 2.60
C GLU A 49 -10.16 5.13 3.29
N LEU A 50 -10.82 4.19 2.61
CA LEU A 50 -11.10 2.85 3.16
C LEU A 50 -9.98 1.85 2.89
N LYS A 51 -9.12 2.13 1.90
CA LYS A 51 -8.00 1.25 1.57
C LYS A 51 -6.92 1.37 2.65
N PRO A 52 -6.55 0.27 3.33
CA PRO A 52 -5.53 0.34 4.38
C PRO A 52 -4.19 0.82 3.86
N ILE A 53 -3.42 1.51 4.69
CA ILE A 53 -2.07 2.00 4.38
C ILE A 53 -1.16 0.85 3.98
N ALA A 54 -1.24 -0.30 4.67
CA ALA A 54 -0.49 -1.49 4.28
C ALA A 54 -0.79 -1.94 2.83
N CYS A 55 -2.06 -1.86 2.40
CA CYS A 55 -2.48 -2.16 1.03
C CYS A 55 -2.10 -1.06 0.02
N LYS A 56 -1.96 0.19 0.46
CA LYS A 56 -1.50 1.31 -0.38
C LYS A 56 0.01 1.26 -0.63
N LEU A 57 0.77 0.82 0.37
CA LEU A 57 2.22 0.74 0.32
C LEU A 57 2.74 -0.52 -0.36
N TYR A 58 2.00 -1.64 -0.29
CA TYR A 58 2.43 -2.90 -0.91
C TYR A 58 2.77 -2.72 -2.41
N PRO A 59 3.94 -3.17 -2.88
CA PRO A 59 4.89 -4.10 -2.23
C PRO A 59 6.03 -3.45 -1.43
N PHE A 60 6.00 -2.14 -1.22
CA PHE A 60 7.06 -1.41 -0.54
C PHE A 60 6.98 -1.52 0.98
N VAL A 61 8.12 -1.74 1.62
CA VAL A 61 8.31 -1.65 3.06
C VAL A 61 9.29 -0.52 3.33
N ILE A 62 8.82 0.51 4.03
CA ILE A 62 9.60 1.73 4.31
C ILE A 62 9.99 1.75 5.77
N ARG A 63 11.27 2.03 6.05
CA ARG A 63 11.83 2.13 7.40
C ARG A 63 12.68 3.39 7.54
N ARG A 64 12.89 3.81 8.80
CA ARG A 64 13.78 4.92 9.17
C ARG A 64 15.24 4.49 9.38
N LYS A 65 15.49 3.19 9.47
CA LYS A 65 16.82 2.57 9.63
C LYS A 65 16.86 1.26 8.84
N GLY A 66 18.02 0.89 8.31
CA GLY A 66 18.15 -0.29 7.47
C GLY A 66 19.55 -0.48 6.88
N ASP A 67 19.62 -1.34 5.87
CA ASP A 67 20.82 -1.62 5.08
C ASP A 67 21.11 -0.46 4.12
N GLU A 68 22.36 -0.05 4.00
CA GLU A 68 22.82 1.05 3.13
C GLU A 68 22.37 0.87 1.67
N ARG A 69 22.24 -0.37 1.18
CA ARG A 69 21.78 -0.66 -0.19
C ARG A 69 20.30 -0.33 -0.43
N ALA A 70 19.53 -0.15 0.64
CA ALA A 70 18.12 0.21 0.59
C ALA A 70 17.90 1.72 0.78
N GLU A 71 18.95 2.52 0.88
CA GLU A 71 18.84 3.96 1.13
C GLU A 71 18.18 4.70 -0.04
N PHE A 72 17.30 5.61 0.35
CA PHE A 72 16.60 6.50 -0.56
C PHE A 72 16.43 7.86 0.13
N GLU A 73 17.08 8.89 -0.43
CA GLU A 73 16.95 10.26 0.05
C GLU A 73 15.67 10.89 -0.49
N TYR A 74 14.87 11.47 0.41
CA TYR A 74 13.68 12.23 0.06
C TYR A 74 13.49 13.41 1.01
N GLY A 75 13.47 14.62 0.46
CA GLY A 75 13.21 15.84 1.24
C GLY A 75 14.25 16.12 2.33
N GLY A 76 15.52 15.74 2.11
CA GLY A 76 16.60 15.89 3.09
C GLY A 76 16.60 14.84 4.21
N GLU A 77 15.71 13.84 4.17
CA GLU A 77 15.71 12.70 5.08
C GLU A 77 16.06 11.40 4.32
N VAL A 78 16.74 10.47 5.01
CA VAL A 78 17.05 9.13 4.49
C VAL A 78 15.99 8.13 4.92
N PHE A 79 15.49 7.37 3.95
CA PHE A 79 14.57 6.25 4.15
C PHE A 79 15.20 4.97 3.63
N TYR A 80 14.80 3.85 4.21
CA TYR A 80 15.23 2.52 3.79
C TYR A 80 14.05 1.79 3.17
N VAL A 81 14.11 1.60 1.85
CA VAL A 81 12.99 1.11 1.04
C VAL A 81 13.29 -0.30 0.55
N TYR A 82 12.49 -1.24 1.02
CA TYR A 82 12.54 -2.65 0.61
C TYR A 82 11.34 -2.98 -0.26
N VAL A 83 11.46 -4.03 -1.07
CA VAL A 83 10.40 -4.54 -1.93
C VAL A 83 10.11 -5.99 -1.55
N ASP A 84 8.84 -6.31 -1.34
CA ASP A 84 8.41 -7.69 -1.12
C ASP A 84 8.53 -8.50 -2.42
N THR A 85 9.44 -9.48 -2.42
CA THR A 85 9.75 -10.34 -3.57
C THR A 85 8.70 -11.42 -3.83
N PHE A 86 7.74 -11.64 -2.92
CA PHE A 86 6.59 -12.51 -3.18
C PHE A 86 5.53 -11.84 -4.07
N CYS A 87 5.65 -10.53 -4.32
CA CYS A 87 4.80 -9.83 -5.27
C CYS A 87 5.15 -10.25 -6.71
N LYS A 88 4.23 -10.96 -7.37
CA LYS A 88 4.39 -11.44 -8.76
C LYS A 88 4.61 -10.33 -9.80
N ASN A 89 4.32 -9.08 -9.46
CA ASN A 89 4.51 -7.92 -10.35
C ASN A 89 5.89 -7.26 -10.17
N VAL A 90 6.70 -7.73 -9.22
CA VAL A 90 8.06 -7.23 -9.02
C VAL A 90 8.99 -7.94 -9.99
N VAL A 91 9.65 -7.14 -10.83
CA VAL A 91 10.67 -7.62 -11.78
C VAL A 91 12.03 -7.15 -11.27
N LEU A 92 12.93 -8.11 -11.02
CA LEU A 92 14.30 -7.80 -10.60
C LEU A 92 15.11 -7.34 -11.81
N GLY A 93 15.96 -6.33 -11.62
CA GLY A 93 16.78 -5.78 -12.68
C GLY A 93 17.13 -4.32 -12.43
N ARG A 94 17.40 -3.58 -13.52
CA ARG A 94 17.68 -2.15 -13.43
C ARG A 94 16.41 -1.38 -13.05
N PRO A 95 16.48 -0.48 -12.05
CA PRO A 95 15.33 0.33 -11.65
C PRO A 95 14.90 1.24 -12.80
N SER A 96 13.61 1.25 -13.11
CA SER A 96 13.02 2.18 -14.07
C SER A 96 12.71 3.53 -13.42
N ASP A 97 12.54 4.58 -14.23
CA ASP A 97 12.05 5.87 -13.74
C ASP A 97 10.64 5.77 -13.13
N SER A 98 9.83 4.81 -13.58
CA SER A 98 8.55 4.51 -12.95
C SER A 98 8.70 3.96 -11.53
N LEU A 99 9.72 3.12 -11.28
CA LEU A 99 9.99 2.61 -9.93
C LEU A 99 10.36 3.74 -8.98
N ARG A 100 11.25 4.64 -9.41
CA ARG A 100 11.63 5.81 -8.59
C ARG A 100 10.41 6.65 -8.21
N ARG A 101 9.50 6.91 -9.16
CA ARG A 101 8.24 7.62 -8.89
C ARG A 101 7.34 6.88 -7.90
N MET A 102 7.22 5.56 -8.02
CA MET A 102 6.45 4.75 -7.08
C MET A 102 7.06 4.78 -5.67
N VAL A 103 8.39 4.75 -5.54
CA VAL A 103 9.07 4.86 -4.24
C VAL A 103 8.81 6.22 -3.59
N VAL A 104 8.93 7.31 -4.35
CA VAL A 104 8.60 8.66 -3.85
C VAL A 104 7.15 8.72 -3.38
N GLU A 105 6.21 8.22 -4.18
CA GLU A 105 4.80 8.16 -3.80
C GLU A 105 4.59 7.33 -2.52
N ALA A 106 5.29 6.21 -2.39
CA ALA A 106 5.19 5.34 -1.21
C ALA A 106 5.70 6.05 0.05
N ILE A 107 6.80 6.81 -0.05
CA ILE A 107 7.32 7.64 1.06
C ILE A 107 6.31 8.72 1.44
N GLN A 108 5.70 9.41 0.48
CA GLN A 108 4.66 10.41 0.76
C GLN A 108 3.45 9.82 1.50
N VAL A 109 3.03 8.60 1.12
CA VAL A 109 1.96 7.85 1.80
C VAL A 109 2.39 7.41 3.19
N TYR A 110 3.62 6.92 3.33
CA TYR A 110 4.18 6.52 4.63
C TYR A 110 4.25 7.69 5.62
N LEU A 111 4.65 8.88 5.15
CA LEU A 111 4.68 10.12 5.93
C LEU A 111 3.29 10.72 6.19
N GLY A 112 2.24 10.23 5.52
CA GLY A 112 0.88 10.75 5.65
C GLY A 112 0.63 12.07 4.91
N VAL A 113 1.60 12.56 4.12
CA VAL A 113 1.49 13.76 3.27
C VAL A 113 0.52 13.51 2.11
N ARG A 114 0.45 12.26 1.64
CA ARG A 114 -0.44 11.82 0.56
C ARG A 114 -1.34 10.70 1.04
N ARG A 115 -2.65 10.80 0.77
CA ARG A 115 -3.63 9.77 1.17
C ARG A 115 -4.00 8.82 0.05
N ASP A 116 -4.01 9.29 -1.19
CA ASP A 116 -4.38 8.50 -2.37
C ASP A 116 -3.16 8.05 -3.17
N VAL A 117 -3.27 6.89 -3.80
CA VAL A 117 -2.21 6.30 -4.63
C VAL A 117 -2.66 6.24 -6.09
N GLU A 118 -1.79 6.68 -6.99
CA GLU A 118 -2.01 6.71 -8.44
C GLU A 118 -1.11 5.74 -9.20
N SER A 119 0.12 5.50 -8.72
CA SER A 119 1.12 4.70 -9.45
C SER A 119 1.39 3.35 -8.81
N ILE A 120 1.27 3.22 -7.49
CA ILE A 120 1.54 1.96 -6.77
C ILE A 120 0.41 0.94 -6.94
N THR A 121 -0.85 1.40 -6.96
CA THR A 121 -2.01 0.52 -7.07
C THR A 121 -2.90 0.93 -8.25
N CYS A 122 -3.78 0.03 -8.69
CA CYS A 122 -4.69 0.31 -9.81
C CYS A 122 -5.42 1.65 -9.63
N ARG A 123 -5.41 2.48 -10.67
CA ARG A 123 -6.14 3.75 -10.68
C ARG A 123 -7.62 3.50 -10.43
N ASN A 124 -8.23 4.39 -9.65
CA ASN A 124 -9.66 4.40 -9.47
C ASN A 124 -10.32 4.81 -10.81
N VAL A 125 -10.86 3.83 -11.54
CA VAL A 125 -11.43 4.02 -12.88
C VAL A 125 -12.67 4.92 -12.85
N PHE A 126 -13.33 5.05 -11.68
CA PHE A 126 -14.51 5.91 -11.50
C PHE A 126 -14.22 7.43 -11.59
N ASN A 127 -12.95 7.86 -11.61
CA ASN A 127 -12.56 9.27 -11.74
C ASN A 127 -12.01 9.65 -13.13
N VAL A 128 -12.04 8.74 -14.11
CA VAL A 128 -11.50 9.00 -15.46
C VAL A 128 -12.36 10.01 -16.25
N GLY A 129 -13.62 10.23 -15.84
CA GLY A 129 -14.54 11.17 -16.51
C GLY A 129 -14.44 12.65 -16.12
N LYS A 130 -13.53 13.05 -15.21
CA LYS A 130 -13.42 14.46 -14.75
C LYS A 130 -12.18 15.21 -15.23
N ARG A 131 -11.32 14.60 -16.05
CA ARG A 131 -10.18 15.29 -16.68
C ARG A 131 -10.45 15.45 -18.17
N ASN A 132 -11.31 16.42 -18.51
CA ASN A 132 -11.44 17.07 -19.82
C ASN A 132 -12.41 18.25 -19.63
N ASN A 133 -11.90 19.35 -19.10
CA ASN A 133 -12.46 20.70 -19.19
C ASN A 133 -11.42 21.66 -18.61
N LEU A 134 -10.42 21.97 -19.43
CA LEU A 134 -9.61 23.19 -19.44
C LEU A 134 -8.94 23.26 -20.81
#